data_AF-A0A126NL69-F1
#
_entry.id   AF-A0A126NL69-F1
#
_cell.length_a   1.000
_cell.length_b   1.000
_cell.length_c   1.000
_cell.angle_alpha   90.00
_cell.angle_beta   90.00
_cell.angle_gamma   90.00
#
_symmetry.space_group_name_H-M   'P 1'
#
loop_
_entity.id
_entity.type
_entity.pdbx_description
1 polymer ?
#
loop_
_entity_poly.entity_id
_entity_poly.type
_entity_poly.pdbx_seq_one_letter_code
_entity_poly.pdbx_strand_id
1 'polypeptide(L)'
;MHTIELKDPASFGNEFLRLTLMQGFQSLTKRDLELLIFVLIERDGAINRSDSNASVALQLRVTPAKVKGLRRDGYARWRALVPEEGDAALQRIVAAVLTEANLRSGSKHVTERSRKEGFLAIRIEHPDDAQRFEQAILDVGAIPVYERNREVVAVRFDTLLKIAERWNYLQPDPQATLDALKKLAPASEEVADLLKKDVTQLRWDDLRRALNSLGAKAISSTAEGGLKGLLKLVFPFIPG
;
A
#
# COMPACT_ATOMS: atom_id res chain seq x y z
N MET A 1 13.97 -8.32 -24.12
CA MET A 1 14.94 -8.31 -23.00
C MET A 1 14.75 -7.00 -22.27
N HIS A 2 14.35 -7.00 -20.99
CA HIS A 2 14.26 -5.78 -20.20
C HIS A 2 15.63 -5.54 -19.56
N THR A 3 16.39 -4.59 -20.10
CA THR A 3 17.63 -4.10 -19.49
C THR A 3 17.25 -3.02 -18.49
N ILE A 4 17.94 -2.96 -17.34
CA ILE A 4 17.76 -1.87 -16.39
C ILE A 4 18.36 -0.61 -17.01
N GLU A 5 17.55 0.43 -17.13
CA GLU A 5 17.96 1.75 -17.59
C GLU A 5 17.87 2.72 -16.42
N LEU A 6 19.02 3.31 -16.06
CA LEU A 6 19.08 4.34 -15.03
C LEU A 6 18.45 5.63 -15.55
N LYS A 7 17.63 6.29 -14.73
CA LYS A 7 17.02 7.58 -15.05
C LYS A 7 18.03 8.72 -14.96
N ASP A 8 18.92 8.66 -13.97
CA ASP A 8 20.04 9.59 -13.80
C ASP A 8 21.35 8.83 -13.51
N PRO A 9 22.03 8.34 -14.57
CA PRO A 9 23.30 7.62 -14.43
C PRO A 9 24.39 8.44 -13.74
N ALA A 10 24.38 9.76 -13.88
CA ALA A 10 25.40 10.65 -13.32
C ALA A 10 25.24 10.76 -11.80
N SER A 11 24.02 11.00 -11.32
CA SER A 11 23.72 11.03 -9.89
C SER A 11 23.98 9.67 -9.24
N PHE A 12 23.57 8.57 -9.89
CA PHE A 12 23.88 7.21 -9.44
C PHE A 12 25.39 7.01 -9.26
N GLY A 13 26.18 7.32 -10.30
CA GLY A 13 27.63 7.12 -10.29
C GLY A 13 28.34 7.96 -9.23
N ASN A 14 27.96 9.24 -9.12
CA ASN A 14 28.52 10.16 -8.13
C ASN A 14 28.26 9.67 -6.70
N GLU A 15 27.03 9.24 -6.41
CA GLU A 15 26.68 8.76 -5.07
C GLU A 15 27.35 7.43 -4.75
N PHE A 16 27.42 6.51 -5.71
CA PHE A 16 28.13 5.25 -5.56
C PHE A 16 29.62 5.46 -5.24
N LEU A 17 30.30 6.33 -6.01
CA LEU A 17 31.70 6.66 -5.79
C LEU A 17 31.89 7.36 -4.44
N ARG A 18 31.06 8.35 -4.11
CA ARG A 18 31.12 9.06 -2.83
C ARG A 18 31.04 8.09 -1.66
N LEU A 19 30.06 7.20 -1.64
CA LEU A 19 29.87 6.24 -0.55
C LEU A 19 30.98 5.19 -0.48
N THR A 20 31.48 4.74 -1.63
CA THR A 20 32.61 3.80 -1.67
C THR A 20 33.90 4.44 -1.14
N LEU A 21 34.17 5.70 -1.51
CA LEU A 21 35.35 6.44 -1.05
C LEU A 21 35.26 6.81 0.44
N MET A 22 34.08 7.20 0.92
CA MET A 22 33.87 7.54 2.34
C MET A 22 34.09 6.36 3.28
N GLN A 23 33.71 5.15 2.86
CA GLN A 23 33.86 3.94 3.66
C GLN A 23 35.29 3.38 3.57
N GLY A 24 36.00 3.63 2.47
CA GLY A 24 37.35 3.13 2.22
C GLY A 24 37.38 1.72 1.60
N PHE A 25 38.39 1.43 0.77
CA PHE A 25 38.46 0.27 -0.12
C PHE A 25 38.51 -1.13 0.56
N GLN A 26 38.56 -1.21 1.90
CA GLN A 26 38.56 -2.48 2.64
C GLN A 26 37.34 -2.70 3.55
N SER A 27 36.48 -1.70 3.72
CA SER A 27 35.34 -1.80 4.65
C SER A 27 34.07 -2.34 3.99
N LEU A 28 33.92 -2.18 2.67
CA LEU A 28 32.78 -2.67 1.92
C LEU A 28 33.07 -4.04 1.32
N THR A 29 32.38 -5.07 1.81
CA THR A 29 32.44 -6.39 1.20
C THR A 29 31.72 -6.40 -0.15
N LYS A 30 31.93 -7.45 -0.96
CA LYS A 30 31.15 -7.67 -2.20
C LYS A 30 29.64 -7.59 -1.94
N ARG A 31 29.18 -8.18 -0.82
CA ARG A 31 27.77 -8.15 -0.44
C ARG A 31 27.29 -6.72 -0.22
N ASP A 32 28.10 -5.88 0.40
CA ASP A 32 27.74 -4.50 0.72
C ASP A 32 27.62 -3.63 -0.52
N LEU A 33 28.52 -3.86 -1.49
CA LEU A 33 28.44 -3.24 -2.81
C LEU A 33 27.18 -3.68 -3.55
N GLU A 34 26.81 -4.98 -3.52
CA GLU A 34 25.55 -5.45 -4.11
C GLU A 34 24.33 -4.76 -3.47
N LEU A 35 24.31 -4.63 -2.14
CA LEU A 35 23.23 -3.96 -1.42
C LEU A 35 23.15 -2.47 -1.74
N LEU A 36 24.30 -1.80 -1.79
CA LEU A 36 24.39 -0.39 -2.12
C LEU A 36 23.89 -0.13 -3.54
N ILE A 37 24.40 -0.89 -4.52
CA ILE A 37 23.98 -0.78 -5.93
C ILE A 37 22.47 -0.97 -6.04
N PHE A 38 21.92 -2.00 -5.40
CA PHE A 38 20.48 -2.27 -5.46
C PHE A 38 19.65 -1.09 -4.91
N VAL A 39 20.02 -0.55 -3.74
CA VAL A 39 19.31 0.59 -3.14
C VAL A 39 19.44 1.85 -3.99
N LEU A 40 20.59 2.09 -4.63
CA LEU A 40 20.77 3.22 -5.53
C LEU A 40 19.97 3.08 -6.84
N ILE A 41 19.83 1.87 -7.39
CA ILE A 41 18.95 1.62 -8.56
C ILE A 41 17.49 1.91 -8.20
N GLU A 42 17.06 1.53 -6.99
CA GLU A 42 15.69 1.79 -6.54
C GLU A 42 15.47 3.27 -6.20
N ARG A 43 16.46 3.95 -5.62
CA ARG A 43 16.45 5.42 -5.39
C ARG A 43 16.34 6.19 -6.71
N ASP A 44 17.08 5.77 -7.73
CA ASP A 44 17.01 6.31 -9.09
C ASP A 44 15.63 6.08 -9.73
N GLY A 45 14.90 5.06 -9.25
CA GLY A 45 13.57 4.71 -9.74
C GLY A 45 13.58 3.87 -11.01
N ALA A 46 14.75 3.33 -11.40
CA ALA A 46 14.87 2.32 -12.45
C ALA A 46 14.21 0.98 -12.06
N ILE A 47 14.15 0.70 -10.76
CA ILE A 47 13.28 -0.32 -10.17
C ILE A 47 12.29 0.40 -9.25
N ASN A 48 10.98 0.13 -9.38
CA ASN A 48 10.00 0.67 -8.45
C ASN A 48 9.84 -0.25 -7.22
N ARG A 49 9.58 0.37 -6.08
CA ARG A 49 9.27 -0.36 -4.83
C ARG A 49 8.01 -1.20 -4.92
N SER A 50 7.04 -0.76 -5.71
CA SER A 50 5.79 -1.48 -5.99
C SER A 50 5.97 -2.66 -6.96
N ASP A 51 7.11 -2.78 -7.63
CA ASP A 51 7.35 -3.89 -8.55
C ASP A 51 7.47 -5.20 -7.77
N SER A 52 6.86 -6.25 -8.31
CA SER A 52 6.96 -7.60 -7.73
C SER A 52 8.41 -8.09 -7.74
N ASN A 53 8.81 -8.85 -6.72
CA ASN A 53 10.12 -9.50 -6.65
C ASN A 53 10.36 -10.38 -7.88
N ALA A 54 9.31 -10.98 -8.45
CA ALA A 54 9.40 -11.76 -9.69
C ALA A 54 9.77 -10.89 -10.90
N SER A 55 9.12 -9.75 -11.09
CA SER A 55 9.44 -8.83 -12.19
C SER A 55 10.85 -8.25 -12.06
N VAL A 56 11.26 -7.85 -10.86
CA VAL A 56 12.60 -7.34 -10.60
C VAL A 56 13.67 -8.42 -10.79
N ALA A 57 13.37 -9.65 -10.37
CA ALA A 57 14.26 -10.79 -10.56
C ALA A 57 14.57 -11.07 -12.03
N LEU A 58 13.55 -10.94 -12.91
CA LEU A 58 13.73 -11.07 -14.35
C LEU A 58 14.64 -9.97 -14.93
N GLN A 59 14.47 -8.72 -14.49
CA GLN A 59 15.31 -7.59 -14.93
C GLN A 59 16.77 -7.76 -14.47
N LEU A 60 16.97 -8.17 -13.21
CA LEU A 60 18.29 -8.36 -12.61
C LEU A 60 18.94 -9.72 -12.94
N ARG A 61 18.21 -10.64 -13.59
CA ARG A 61 18.64 -12.02 -13.88
C ARG A 61 19.06 -12.79 -12.63
N VAL A 62 18.28 -12.65 -11.56
CA VAL A 62 18.48 -13.36 -10.28
C VAL A 62 17.19 -14.07 -9.88
N THR A 63 17.18 -14.74 -8.72
CA THR A 63 15.96 -15.35 -8.19
C THR A 63 15.10 -14.34 -7.42
N PRO A 64 13.77 -14.51 -7.33
CA PRO A 64 12.92 -13.67 -6.49
C PRO A 64 13.35 -13.65 -5.02
N ALA A 65 13.86 -14.78 -4.51
CA ALA A 65 14.41 -14.87 -3.16
C ALA A 65 15.65 -13.97 -2.98
N LYS A 66 16.52 -13.86 -3.99
CA LYS A 66 17.66 -12.94 -3.98
C LYS A 66 17.18 -11.49 -3.96
N VAL A 67 16.17 -11.12 -4.74
CA VAL A 67 15.58 -9.76 -4.70
C VAL A 67 15.01 -9.43 -3.33
N LYS A 68 14.23 -10.34 -2.74
CA LYS A 68 13.70 -10.18 -1.38
C LYS A 68 14.81 -9.93 -0.36
N GLY A 69 15.92 -10.68 -0.47
CA GLY A 69 17.10 -10.48 0.36
C GLY A 69 17.81 -9.14 0.11
N LEU A 70 17.94 -8.72 -1.16
CA LEU A 70 18.50 -7.41 -1.52
C LEU A 70 17.68 -6.26 -0.94
N ARG A 71 16.35 -6.31 -1.06
CA ARG A 71 15.46 -5.30 -0.47
C ARG A 71 15.59 -5.25 1.05
N ARG A 72 15.47 -6.40 1.72
CA ARG A 72 15.51 -6.47 3.20
C ARG A 72 16.84 -6.00 3.75
N ASP A 73 17.94 -6.60 3.30
CA ASP A 73 19.26 -6.32 3.87
C ASP A 73 19.77 -4.95 3.39
N GLY A 74 19.39 -4.53 2.18
CA GLY A 74 19.76 -3.24 1.60
C GLY A 74 19.11 -2.09 2.34
N TYR A 75 17.80 -2.19 2.61
CA TYR A 75 17.11 -1.18 3.40
C TYR A 75 17.55 -1.19 4.86
N ALA A 76 17.82 -2.35 5.47
CA ALA A 76 18.34 -2.39 6.83
C ALA A 76 19.67 -1.61 6.99
N ARG A 77 20.52 -1.61 5.96
CA ARG A 77 21.83 -0.93 5.99
C ARG A 77 21.81 0.50 5.44
N TRP A 78 21.06 0.72 4.36
CA TRP A 78 21.16 1.92 3.54
C TRP A 78 19.85 2.72 3.50
N ARG A 79 18.91 2.50 4.42
CA ARG A 79 17.60 3.19 4.47
C ARG A 79 17.69 4.70 4.31
N ALA A 80 18.73 5.30 4.90
CA ALA A 80 18.96 6.74 4.90
C ALA A 80 19.22 7.31 3.49
N LEU A 81 19.61 6.49 2.51
CA LEU A 81 19.82 6.93 1.12
C LEU A 81 18.52 7.14 0.35
N VAL A 82 17.39 6.62 0.86
CA VAL A 82 16.06 6.73 0.24
C VAL A 82 15.13 7.47 1.21
N PRO A 83 15.45 8.72 1.62
CA PRO A 83 14.61 9.43 2.57
C PRO A 83 13.21 9.62 1.98
N GLU A 84 12.21 9.24 2.75
CA GLU A 84 10.81 9.36 2.36
C GLU A 84 10.01 9.66 3.63
N GLU A 85 9.37 10.83 3.62
CA GLU A 85 8.47 11.29 4.69
C GLU A 85 7.37 10.24 4.96
N GLY A 86 6.98 10.10 6.23
CA GLY A 86 6.05 9.06 6.66
C GLY A 86 4.73 9.08 5.89
N ASP A 87 4.14 10.27 5.76
CA ASP A 87 2.83 10.46 5.12
C ASP A 87 2.87 10.19 3.61
N ALA A 88 3.94 10.65 2.95
CA ALA A 88 4.16 10.42 1.52
C ALA A 88 4.37 8.92 1.21
N ALA A 89 5.11 8.23 2.08
CA ALA A 89 5.32 6.79 1.94
C ALA A 89 4.03 6.01 2.12
N LEU A 90 3.24 6.31 3.15
CA LEU A 90 1.98 5.62 3.38
C LEU A 90 1.01 5.85 2.21
N GLN A 91 0.92 7.08 1.70
CA GLN A 91 0.10 7.40 0.53
C GLN A 91 0.53 6.57 -0.69
N ARG A 92 1.84 6.50 -0.99
CA ARG A 92 2.39 5.68 -2.08
C ARG A 92 2.08 4.20 -1.89
N ILE A 93 2.28 3.68 -0.67
CA ILE A 93 2.02 2.27 -0.35
C ILE A 93 0.54 1.96 -0.57
N VAL A 94 -0.36 2.74 0.01
CA VAL A 94 -1.82 2.59 -0.14
C VAL A 94 -2.23 2.63 -1.61
N ALA A 95 -1.71 3.59 -2.38
CA ALA A 95 -1.98 3.71 -3.82
C ALA A 95 -1.51 2.48 -4.61
N ALA A 96 -0.35 1.92 -4.26
CA ALA A 96 0.20 0.74 -4.93
C ALA A 96 -0.54 -0.55 -4.56
N VAL A 97 -1.00 -0.69 -3.31
CA VAL A 97 -1.52 -1.97 -2.79
C VAL A 97 -3.04 -2.10 -2.95
N LEU A 98 -3.78 -1.00 -2.94
CA LEU A 98 -5.25 -0.99 -3.10
C LEU A 98 -5.69 -0.87 -4.57
N THR A 99 -4.90 -1.41 -5.50
CA THR A 99 -5.27 -1.51 -6.91
C THR A 99 -6.19 -2.70 -7.15
N GLU A 100 -7.03 -2.61 -8.17
CA GLU A 100 -7.97 -3.68 -8.54
C GLU A 100 -7.25 -5.03 -8.78
N ALA A 101 -6.11 -5.01 -9.47
CA ALA A 101 -5.31 -6.19 -9.72
C ALA A 101 -4.81 -6.84 -8.41
N ASN A 102 -4.35 -6.04 -7.45
CA ASN A 102 -3.86 -6.54 -6.17
C ASN A 102 -4.99 -7.07 -5.28
N LEU A 103 -6.15 -6.41 -5.26
CA LEU A 103 -7.32 -6.88 -4.51
C LEU A 103 -7.88 -8.19 -5.08
N ARG A 104 -7.92 -8.34 -6.41
CA ARG A 104 -8.32 -9.59 -7.08
C ARG A 104 -7.34 -10.73 -6.79
N SER A 105 -6.05 -10.43 -6.75
CA SER A 105 -5.03 -11.42 -6.40
C SER A 105 -5.15 -11.83 -4.93
N GLY A 106 -5.29 -10.83 -4.03
CA GLY A 106 -5.45 -11.03 -2.60
C GLY A 106 -6.71 -11.81 -2.22
N SER A 107 -7.84 -11.55 -2.88
CA SER A 107 -9.12 -12.20 -2.56
C SER A 107 -9.09 -13.73 -2.67
N LYS A 108 -8.20 -14.29 -3.50
CA LYS A 108 -7.94 -15.74 -3.61
C LYS A 108 -7.28 -16.34 -2.37
N HIS A 109 -6.65 -15.51 -1.55
CA HIS A 109 -5.92 -15.92 -0.35
C HIS A 109 -6.71 -15.71 0.95
N VAL A 110 -7.81 -14.96 0.92
CA VAL A 110 -8.68 -14.72 2.07
C VAL A 110 -9.66 -15.87 2.23
N THR A 111 -9.80 -16.40 3.44
CA THR A 111 -10.84 -17.39 3.73
C THR A 111 -12.25 -16.81 3.53
N GLU A 112 -13.24 -17.63 3.15
CA GLU A 112 -14.61 -17.15 2.99
C GLU A 112 -15.16 -16.49 4.28
N ARG A 113 -14.76 -17.02 5.43
CA ARG A 113 -15.08 -16.46 6.75
C ARG A 113 -14.50 -15.06 6.91
N SER A 114 -13.19 -14.88 6.70
CA SER A 114 -12.53 -13.58 6.80
C SER A 114 -13.16 -12.56 5.83
N ARG A 115 -13.56 -13.00 4.63
CA ARG A 115 -14.24 -12.14 3.66
C ARG A 115 -15.62 -11.67 4.16
N LYS A 116 -16.41 -12.55 4.78
CA LYS A 116 -17.70 -12.19 5.41
C LYS A 116 -17.52 -11.23 6.59
N GLU A 117 -16.39 -11.31 7.28
CA GLU A 117 -16.02 -10.38 8.37
C GLU A 117 -15.42 -9.05 7.85
N GLY A 118 -15.37 -8.83 6.53
CA GLY A 118 -14.94 -7.58 5.91
C GLY A 118 -13.41 -7.41 5.80
N PHE A 119 -12.65 -8.50 5.78
CA PHE A 119 -11.20 -8.46 5.59
C PHE A 119 -10.80 -8.45 4.10
N LEU A 120 -9.81 -7.60 3.80
CA LEU A 120 -9.11 -7.48 2.53
C LEU A 120 -7.69 -8.04 2.67
N ALA A 121 -7.31 -8.97 1.80
CA ALA A 121 -5.91 -9.38 1.69
C ALA A 121 -5.14 -8.36 0.86
N ILE A 122 -4.11 -7.81 1.47
CA ILE A 122 -3.20 -6.85 0.87
C ILE A 122 -1.83 -7.50 0.83
N ARG A 123 -1.27 -7.65 -0.37
CA ARG A 123 0.07 -8.19 -0.57
C ARG A 123 1.07 -7.06 -0.70
N ILE A 124 2.10 -7.05 0.16
CA ILE A 124 3.19 -6.07 0.11
C ILE A 124 4.51 -6.82 0.08
N GLU A 125 5.20 -6.78 -1.06
CA GLU A 125 6.43 -7.54 -1.25
C GLU A 125 7.68 -6.79 -0.77
N HIS A 126 7.66 -5.47 -0.76
CA HIS A 126 8.78 -4.65 -0.32
C HIS A 126 8.80 -4.58 1.22
N PRO A 127 9.86 -5.05 1.90
CA PRO A 127 9.88 -5.22 3.35
C PRO A 127 9.75 -3.90 4.13
N ASP A 128 10.37 -2.81 3.67
CA ASP A 128 10.21 -1.49 4.31
C ASP A 128 8.79 -0.92 4.13
N ASP A 129 8.11 -1.25 3.02
CA ASP A 129 6.71 -0.82 2.81
C ASP A 129 5.76 -1.65 3.68
N ALA A 130 6.01 -2.96 3.77
CA ALA A 130 5.24 -3.86 4.62
C ALA A 130 5.32 -3.41 6.08
N GLN A 131 6.53 -3.11 6.58
CA GLN A 131 6.73 -2.64 7.94
C GLN A 131 6.03 -1.30 8.20
N ARG A 132 6.12 -0.34 7.27
CA ARG A 132 5.42 0.96 7.39
C ARG A 132 3.91 0.80 7.42
N PHE A 133 3.37 -0.09 6.59
CA PHE A 133 1.93 -0.37 6.56
C PHE A 133 1.45 -1.09 7.82
N GLU A 134 2.21 -2.07 8.31
CA GLU A 134 1.93 -2.74 9.59
C GLU A 134 1.96 -1.76 10.76
N GLN A 135 2.91 -0.84 10.78
CA GLN A 135 2.95 0.22 11.79
C GLN A 135 1.71 1.12 11.69
N ALA A 136 1.25 1.47 10.48
CA ALA A 136 0.02 2.25 10.32
C ALA A 136 -1.23 1.52 10.86
N ILE A 137 -1.29 0.18 10.76
CA ILE A 137 -2.34 -0.65 11.36
C ILE A 137 -2.27 -0.58 12.90
N LEU A 138 -1.06 -0.70 13.47
CA LEU A 138 -0.85 -0.63 14.93
C LEU A 138 -1.19 0.75 15.48
N ASP A 139 -0.82 1.80 14.76
CA ASP A 139 -1.05 3.20 15.11
C ASP A 139 -2.55 3.52 15.26
N VAL A 140 -3.43 2.85 14.51
CA VAL A 140 -4.89 2.99 14.64
C VAL A 140 -5.50 2.02 15.68
N GLY A 141 -4.66 1.36 16.47
CA GLY A 141 -5.06 0.42 17.52
C GLY A 141 -5.59 -0.91 17.01
N ALA A 142 -5.29 -1.28 15.76
CA ALA A 142 -5.65 -2.57 15.18
C ALA A 142 -4.48 -3.55 15.25
N ILE A 143 -4.75 -4.84 15.04
CA ILE A 143 -3.74 -5.90 15.05
C ILE A 143 -3.57 -6.41 13.61
N PRO A 144 -2.35 -6.41 13.05
CA PRO A 144 -2.08 -7.04 11.76
C PRO A 144 -2.42 -8.53 11.81
N VAL A 145 -3.30 -8.98 10.92
CA VAL A 145 -3.64 -10.38 10.75
C VAL A 145 -2.97 -10.88 9.48
N TYR A 146 -2.30 -12.02 9.55
CA TYR A 146 -1.65 -12.62 8.38
C TYR A 146 -2.44 -13.82 7.89
N GLU A 147 -2.50 -13.96 6.58
CA GLU A 147 -2.99 -15.18 5.95
C GLU A 147 -1.88 -16.26 5.95
N ARG A 148 -2.16 -17.42 5.34
CA ARG A 148 -1.16 -18.50 5.20
C ARG A 148 0.17 -18.02 4.60
N ASN A 149 0.12 -17.01 3.73
CA ASN A 149 1.30 -16.33 3.22
C ASN A 149 1.61 -15.10 4.08
N ARG A 150 2.79 -15.07 4.71
CA ARG A 150 3.25 -13.95 5.55
C ARG A 150 3.46 -12.62 4.80
N GLU A 151 3.50 -12.65 3.47
CA GLU A 151 3.54 -11.44 2.63
C GLU A 151 2.15 -10.83 2.40
N VAL A 152 1.09 -11.50 2.88
CA VAL A 152 -0.29 -11.08 2.73
C VAL A 152 -0.84 -10.73 4.11
N VAL A 153 -1.14 -9.45 4.28
CA VAL A 153 -1.80 -8.91 5.48
C VAL A 153 -3.29 -8.82 5.20
N ALA A 154 -4.09 -9.46 6.03
CA ALA A 154 -5.53 -9.28 6.06
C ALA A 154 -5.88 -8.05 6.90
N VAL A 155 -6.50 -7.05 6.27
CA VAL A 155 -6.90 -5.80 6.90
C VAL A 155 -8.40 -5.63 6.78
N ARG A 156 -9.09 -5.38 7.90
CA ARG A 156 -10.53 -5.10 7.86
C ARG A 156 -10.78 -3.70 7.30
N PHE A 157 -11.89 -3.53 6.58
CA PHE A 157 -12.26 -2.24 5.99
C PHE A 157 -12.35 -1.10 7.03
N ASP A 158 -12.82 -1.39 8.26
CA ASP A 158 -12.86 -0.43 9.37
C ASP A 158 -11.49 0.17 9.70
N THR A 159 -10.43 -0.62 9.52
CA THR A 159 -9.04 -0.31 9.85
C THR A 159 -8.47 0.57 8.74
N LEU A 160 -8.79 0.28 7.48
CA LEU A 160 -8.48 1.18 6.36
C LEU A 160 -9.15 2.55 6.54
N LEU A 161 -10.41 2.59 7.00
CA LEU A 161 -11.08 3.86 7.34
C LEU A 161 -10.36 4.62 8.45
N LYS A 162 -9.94 3.93 9.54
CA LYS A 162 -9.17 4.58 10.61
C LYS A 162 -7.83 5.14 10.11
N ILE A 163 -7.16 4.41 9.21
CA ILE A 163 -5.91 4.88 8.59
C ILE A 163 -6.20 6.13 7.75
N ALA A 164 -7.26 6.11 6.92
CA ALA A 164 -7.63 7.29 6.14
C ALA A 164 -7.96 8.51 7.01
N GLU A 165 -8.61 8.32 8.17
CA GLU A 165 -8.89 9.38 9.13
C GLU A 165 -7.61 9.93 9.77
N ARG A 166 -6.76 9.06 10.31
CA ARG A 166 -5.55 9.46 11.03
C ARG A 166 -4.58 10.24 10.15
N TRP A 167 -4.49 9.89 8.87
CA TRP A 167 -3.64 10.56 7.89
C TRP A 167 -4.38 11.60 7.04
N ASN A 168 -5.61 11.95 7.40
CA ASN A 168 -6.42 12.99 6.76
C ASN A 168 -6.57 12.80 5.22
N TYR A 169 -6.70 11.54 4.79
CA TYR A 169 -6.90 11.18 3.38
C TYR A 169 -8.36 11.29 2.93
N LEU A 170 -9.28 11.29 3.87
CA LEU A 170 -10.71 11.36 3.60
C LEU A 170 -11.08 12.65 2.87
N GLN A 171 -12.10 12.55 2.03
CA GLN A 171 -12.76 13.70 1.42
C GLN A 171 -13.29 14.62 2.54
N PRO A 172 -12.83 15.89 2.62
CA PRO A 172 -13.18 16.77 3.73
C PRO A 172 -14.62 17.28 3.69
N ASP A 173 -15.34 17.09 2.58
CA ASP A 173 -16.74 17.50 2.42
C ASP A 173 -17.69 16.30 2.65
N PRO A 174 -18.44 16.29 3.77
CA PRO A 174 -19.45 15.27 4.06
C PRO A 174 -20.54 15.17 2.99
N GLN A 175 -20.90 16.28 2.35
CA GLN A 175 -21.94 16.33 1.34
C GLN A 175 -21.48 15.70 0.03
N ALA A 176 -20.26 16.02 -0.41
CA ALA A 176 -19.63 15.34 -1.55
C ALA A 176 -19.49 13.84 -1.32
N THR A 177 -19.16 13.43 -0.08
CA THR A 177 -19.08 12.03 0.32
C THR A 177 -20.45 11.33 0.21
N LEU A 178 -21.51 11.98 0.72
CA LEU A 178 -22.89 11.47 0.62
C LEU A 178 -23.35 11.35 -0.83
N ASP A 179 -23.07 12.35 -1.67
CA ASP A 179 -23.50 12.34 -3.08
C ASP A 179 -22.75 11.29 -3.92
N ALA A 180 -21.48 11.04 -3.60
CA ALA A 180 -20.74 9.92 -4.17
C ALA A 180 -21.29 8.56 -3.70
N LEU A 181 -21.65 8.44 -2.41
CA LEU A 181 -22.31 7.25 -1.87
C LEU A 181 -23.66 6.96 -2.54
N LYS A 182 -24.49 7.99 -2.78
CA LYS A 182 -25.74 7.86 -3.56
C LYS A 182 -25.50 7.29 -4.95
N LYS A 183 -24.45 7.74 -5.64
CA LYS A 183 -24.13 7.26 -7.00
C LYS A 183 -23.62 5.82 -6.99
N LEU A 184 -22.84 5.44 -5.97
CA LEU A 184 -22.21 4.13 -5.86
C LEU A 184 -23.16 3.04 -5.37
N ALA A 185 -24.06 3.36 -4.44
CA ALA A 185 -24.97 2.41 -3.83
C ALA A 185 -26.38 2.99 -3.61
N PRO A 186 -27.07 3.43 -4.69
CA PRO A 186 -28.37 4.11 -4.59
C PRO A 186 -29.47 3.28 -3.94
N ALA A 187 -29.38 1.95 -4.05
CA ALA A 187 -30.37 1.01 -3.52
C ALA A 187 -29.96 0.40 -2.15
N SER A 188 -28.87 0.88 -1.53
CA SER A 188 -28.46 0.36 -0.22
C SER A 188 -29.30 0.96 0.91
N GLU A 189 -29.69 0.10 1.85
CA GLU A 189 -30.43 0.48 3.04
C GLU A 189 -29.63 1.47 3.89
N GLU A 190 -28.29 1.33 3.93
CA GLU A 190 -27.40 2.25 4.64
C GLU A 190 -27.38 3.66 4.07
N VAL A 191 -27.43 3.80 2.74
CA VAL A 191 -27.56 5.11 2.10
C VAL A 191 -28.96 5.65 2.31
N ALA A 192 -30.00 4.81 2.23
CA ALA A 192 -31.37 5.23 2.51
C ALA A 192 -31.55 5.75 3.95
N ASP A 193 -30.90 5.12 4.93
CA ASP A 193 -30.95 5.54 6.33
C ASP A 193 -30.15 6.82 6.61
N LEU A 194 -29.04 7.04 5.91
CA LEU A 194 -28.34 8.32 5.93
C LEU A 194 -29.18 9.45 5.34
N LEU A 195 -29.94 9.18 4.28
CA LEU A 195 -30.77 10.18 3.60
C LEU A 195 -32.02 10.59 4.36
N LYS A 196 -32.46 9.77 5.33
CA LYS A 196 -33.55 10.13 6.25
C LYS A 196 -33.10 11.12 7.33
N LYS A 197 -31.78 11.26 7.55
CA LYS A 197 -31.23 12.21 8.53
C LYS A 197 -31.08 13.58 7.90
N ASP A 198 -31.38 14.61 8.69
CA ASP A 198 -31.18 16.00 8.29
C ASP A 198 -29.69 16.26 8.06
N VAL A 199 -29.32 16.87 6.93
CA VAL A 199 -27.92 17.09 6.51
C VAL A 199 -27.17 17.94 7.56
N THR A 200 -27.89 18.81 8.26
CA THR A 200 -27.38 19.65 9.35
C THR A 200 -27.04 18.88 10.63
N GLN A 201 -27.53 17.65 10.78
CA GLN A 201 -27.29 16.76 11.92
C GLN A 201 -26.37 15.58 11.57
N LEU A 202 -25.95 15.47 10.32
CA LEU A 202 -25.19 14.35 9.79
C LEU A 202 -23.75 14.42 10.35
N ARG A 203 -23.44 13.51 11.27
CA ARG A 203 -22.12 13.45 11.90
C ARG A 203 -21.18 12.56 11.07
N TRP A 204 -19.88 12.82 11.18
CA TRP A 204 -18.86 11.99 10.55
C TRP A 204 -18.97 10.51 10.99
N ASP A 205 -19.36 10.26 12.24
CA ASP A 205 -19.60 8.92 12.77
C ASP A 205 -20.69 8.15 12.01
N ASP A 206 -21.71 8.84 11.51
CA ASP A 206 -22.79 8.23 10.74
C ASP A 206 -22.30 7.83 9.34
N LEU A 207 -21.57 8.71 8.67
CA LEU A 207 -20.91 8.43 7.39
C LEU A 207 -19.92 7.26 7.51
N ARG A 208 -19.13 7.25 8.59
CA ARG A 208 -18.19 6.18 8.89
C ARG A 208 -18.88 4.82 9.02
N ARG A 209 -20.00 4.75 9.74
CA ARG A 209 -20.77 3.50 9.90
C ARG A 209 -21.30 3.00 8.56
N ALA A 210 -21.84 3.90 7.75
CA ALA A 210 -22.33 3.54 6.41
C ALA A 210 -21.20 3.08 5.50
N LEU A 211 -20.07 3.80 5.46
CA LEU A 211 -18.88 3.41 4.68
C LEU A 211 -18.37 2.04 5.10
N ASN A 212 -18.30 1.79 6.41
CA ASN A 212 -17.85 0.50 6.92
C ASN A 212 -18.80 -0.64 6.54
N SER A 213 -20.11 -0.43 6.68
CA SER A 213 -21.12 -1.44 6.33
C SER A 213 -21.10 -1.73 4.82
N LEU A 214 -21.06 -0.69 3.99
CA LEU A 214 -20.99 -0.81 2.54
C LEU A 214 -19.67 -1.47 2.09
N GLY A 215 -18.55 -1.10 2.70
CA GLY A 215 -17.25 -1.73 2.46
C GLY A 215 -17.29 -3.21 2.78
N ALA A 216 -17.78 -3.59 3.96
CA ALA A 216 -17.92 -4.99 4.37
C ALA A 216 -18.84 -5.78 3.42
N LYS A 217 -19.99 -5.20 3.02
CA LYS A 217 -20.91 -5.81 2.04
C LYS A 217 -20.28 -5.96 0.65
N ALA A 218 -19.51 -4.97 0.18
CA ALA A 218 -18.83 -5.03 -1.11
C ALA A 218 -17.75 -6.13 -1.13
N ILE A 219 -17.03 -6.29 -0.02
CA ILE A 219 -16.05 -7.37 0.16
C ILE A 219 -16.73 -8.74 0.18
N SER A 220 -17.83 -8.88 0.92
CA SER A 220 -18.54 -10.16 1.06
C SER A 220 -19.23 -10.61 -0.23
N SER A 221 -19.77 -9.67 -1.01
CA SER A 221 -20.53 -9.93 -2.23
C SER A 221 -19.67 -10.11 -3.49
N THR A 222 -18.35 -9.88 -3.42
CA THR A 222 -17.44 -9.93 -4.58
C THR A 222 -17.80 -8.90 -5.67
N ALA A 223 -18.57 -7.86 -5.33
CA ALA A 223 -18.92 -6.77 -6.23
C ALA A 223 -17.71 -5.83 -6.42
N GLU A 224 -16.76 -6.23 -7.27
CA GLU A 224 -15.46 -5.57 -7.46
C GLU A 224 -15.60 -4.06 -7.80
N GLY A 225 -16.61 -3.70 -8.60
CA GLY A 225 -16.87 -2.31 -8.96
C GLY A 225 -17.32 -1.43 -7.79
N GLY A 226 -18.10 -1.99 -6.85
CA GLY A 226 -18.58 -1.27 -5.67
C GLY A 226 -17.46 -1.02 -4.66
N LEU A 227 -16.62 -2.02 -4.41
CA LEU A 227 -15.47 -1.89 -3.51
C LEU A 227 -14.47 -0.85 -4.02
N LYS A 228 -14.19 -0.84 -5.32
CA LYS A 228 -13.29 0.13 -5.95
C LYS A 228 -13.77 1.58 -5.76
N GLY A 229 -15.05 1.83 -6.01
CA GLY A 229 -15.65 3.15 -5.82
C GLY A 229 -15.56 3.62 -4.37
N LEU A 230 -15.82 2.71 -3.42
CA LEU A 230 -15.71 3.01 -1.99
C LEU A 230 -14.26 3.29 -1.57
N LEU A 231 -13.30 2.50 -2.03
CA LEU A 231 -11.88 2.73 -1.73
C LEU A 231 -11.38 4.07 -2.30
N LYS A 232 -11.84 4.46 -3.48
CA LYS A 232 -11.51 5.77 -4.06
C LYS A 232 -12.13 6.94 -3.27
N LEU A 233 -13.28 6.72 -2.66
CA LEU A 233 -13.88 7.72 -1.76
C LEU A 233 -13.04 7.90 -0.49
N VAL A 234 -12.55 6.80 0.07
CA VAL A 234 -11.75 6.77 1.29
C VAL A 234 -10.31 7.26 1.04
N PHE A 235 -9.77 6.93 -0.14
CA PHE A 235 -8.41 7.26 -0.57
C PHE A 235 -8.45 7.84 -2.00
N PRO A 236 -8.63 9.17 -2.15
CA PRO A 236 -8.87 9.82 -3.44
C PRO A 236 -7.70 9.73 -4.43
N PHE A 237 -6.51 9.40 -3.94
CA PHE A 237 -5.28 9.27 -4.72
C PHE A 237 -5.03 7.86 -5.29
N ILE A 238 -5.89 6.88 -5.00
CA ILE A 238 -5.76 5.54 -5.60
C ILE A 238 -5.98 5.62 -7.12
N PRO A 239 -5.14 4.96 -7.94
CA PRO A 239 -5.31 4.93 -9.39
C PRO A 239 -6.65 4.29 -9.81
N GLY A 240 -7.24 4.85 -10.87
CA GLY A 240 -8.54 4.45 -11.40
C GLY A 240 -8.55 3.13 -12.15
#